data_AF-A0A1I1B1H7-F1
#
_entry.id   AF-A0A1I1B1H7-F1
#
_cell.length_a   1.000
_cell.length_b   1.000
_cell.length_c   1.000
_cell.angle_alpha   90.00
_cell.angle_beta   90.00
_cell.angle_gamma   90.00
#
_symmetry.space_group_name_H-M   'P 1'
#
loop_
_entity.id
_entity.type
_entity.pdbx_description
1 polymer ?
#
loop_
_entity_poly.entity_id
_entity_poly.type
_entity_poly.pdbx_seq_one_letter_code
_entity_poly.pdbx_strand_id
1 'polypeptide(L)'
;MDFLNQRKKYKVNCMLCGEDLVYGESYEDVDCIYCNNKFNSNVTCKDGHYVCDSCHSLKGVELILTYCKSTDKTNPIEIAVDIMKSKNFYMHGPEHHFLVPAALITSYYNNIGETSELKEKGLLIAKKRSEDIKGGFCGFYGNCGAAVGTGIFMSIITSTTPLTKKTWGITNEITGRSLIKISELGGPRCCKRNLFTAIRQATEFVDKKLNVKLYDYEDFKIVCDFSKLNSECIGKECPYNLYK
;
A
#
# COMPACT_ATOMS: atom_id res chain seq x y z
N MET A 1 -3.16 -31.16 6.75
CA MET A 1 -2.85 -29.72 6.53
C MET A 1 -3.35 -29.19 5.18
N ASP A 2 -4.25 -29.89 4.47
CA ASP A 2 -4.64 -29.54 3.08
C ASP A 2 -6.10 -29.10 2.85
N PHE A 3 -6.97 -29.11 3.86
CA PHE A 3 -8.39 -28.77 3.65
C PHE A 3 -8.69 -27.26 3.53
N LEU A 4 -7.78 -26.38 3.96
CA LEU A 4 -7.97 -24.92 3.88
C LEU A 4 -7.47 -24.29 2.56
N ASN A 5 -6.66 -25.02 1.78
CA ASN A 5 -6.04 -24.49 0.56
C ASN A 5 -6.96 -24.56 -0.69
N GLN A 6 -8.09 -25.26 -0.62
CA GLN A 6 -9.03 -25.41 -1.75
C GLN A 6 -10.30 -24.55 -1.63
N ARG A 7 -10.48 -23.76 -0.56
CA ARG A 7 -11.63 -22.85 -0.45
C ARG A 7 -11.44 -21.60 -1.32
N LYS A 8 -12.51 -21.19 -2.00
CA LYS A 8 -12.60 -19.90 -2.71
C LYS A 8 -12.21 -18.78 -1.75
N LYS A 9 -11.19 -18.00 -2.09
CA LYS A 9 -10.82 -16.79 -1.33
C LYS A 9 -11.62 -15.60 -1.81
N TYR A 10 -12.16 -14.83 -0.88
CA TYR A 10 -12.90 -13.60 -1.17
C TYR A 10 -11.95 -12.40 -1.16
N LYS A 11 -12.16 -11.46 -2.08
CA LYS A 11 -11.28 -10.27 -2.26
C LYS A 11 -11.69 -9.06 -1.42
N VAL A 12 -12.90 -9.10 -0.86
CA VAL A 12 -13.55 -8.03 -0.11
C VAL A 12 -14.04 -8.66 1.20
N ASN A 13 -13.96 -7.91 2.30
CA ASN A 13 -14.28 -8.35 3.64
C ASN A 13 -13.49 -9.60 4.09
N CYS A 14 -14.15 -10.57 4.75
CA CYS A 14 -13.50 -11.78 5.22
C CYS A 14 -12.96 -12.63 4.05
N MET A 15 -11.66 -12.86 4.01
CA MET A 15 -11.03 -13.65 2.94
C MET A 15 -11.45 -15.13 2.91
N LEU A 16 -12.11 -15.63 3.96
CA LEU A 16 -12.54 -17.03 4.10
C LEU A 16 -14.00 -17.26 3.76
N CYS A 17 -14.92 -16.43 4.27
CA CYS A 17 -16.36 -16.58 4.06
C CYS A 17 -17.02 -15.44 3.28
N GLY A 18 -16.36 -14.28 3.13
CA GLY A 18 -16.91 -13.10 2.46
C GLY A 18 -17.80 -12.21 3.34
N GLU A 19 -18.12 -12.65 4.57
CA GLU A 19 -18.89 -11.85 5.52
C GLU A 19 -18.18 -10.57 5.95
N ASP A 20 -18.97 -9.56 6.32
CA ASP A 20 -18.50 -8.25 6.74
C ASP A 20 -17.55 -8.32 7.93
N LEU A 21 -16.58 -7.40 7.95
CA LEU A 21 -15.71 -7.17 9.08
C LEU A 21 -16.42 -6.33 10.14
N VAL A 22 -16.31 -6.73 11.39
CA VAL A 22 -16.86 -6.02 12.55
C VAL A 22 -15.70 -5.51 13.39
N TYR A 23 -15.70 -4.22 13.68
CA TYR A 23 -14.71 -3.57 14.53
C TYR A 23 -15.32 -3.31 15.91
N GLY A 24 -14.73 -3.90 16.95
CA GLY A 24 -15.11 -3.70 18.34
C GLY A 24 -14.37 -2.54 19.01
N GLU A 25 -14.91 -2.10 20.15
CA GLU A 25 -14.30 -1.07 21.01
C GLU A 25 -13.16 -1.65 21.88
N SER A 26 -13.26 -2.91 22.27
CA SER A 26 -12.24 -3.65 23.01
C SER A 26 -11.40 -4.54 22.08
N TYR A 27 -10.17 -4.80 22.50
CA TYR A 27 -9.34 -5.83 21.87
C TYR A 27 -9.51 -7.15 22.60
N GLU A 28 -9.58 -8.23 21.84
CA GLU A 28 -9.75 -9.59 22.33
C GLU A 28 -8.63 -10.49 21.80
N ASP A 29 -8.34 -11.54 22.55
CA ASP A 29 -7.40 -12.57 22.12
C ASP A 29 -8.06 -13.44 21.06
N VAL A 30 -7.44 -13.49 19.87
CA VAL A 30 -7.91 -14.22 18.70
C VAL A 30 -6.80 -15.06 18.11
N ASP A 31 -7.15 -16.23 17.59
CA ASP A 31 -6.22 -17.11 16.89
C ASP A 31 -6.31 -16.89 15.38
N CYS A 32 -5.16 -16.72 14.73
CA CYS A 32 -5.12 -16.69 13.27
C CYS A 32 -5.43 -18.08 12.71
N ILE A 33 -6.45 -18.21 11.87
CA ILE A 33 -6.89 -19.50 11.31
C ILE A 33 -5.84 -20.19 10.40
N TYR A 34 -4.83 -19.46 9.93
CA TYR A 34 -3.80 -20.03 9.05
C TYR A 34 -2.54 -20.46 9.80
N CYS A 35 -2.07 -19.68 10.79
CA CYS A 35 -0.84 -19.99 11.52
C CYS A 35 -1.05 -20.45 12.96
N ASN A 36 -2.28 -20.38 13.47
CA ASN A 36 -2.67 -20.74 14.85
C ASN A 36 -1.93 -19.97 15.96
N ASN A 37 -1.26 -18.87 15.60
CA ASN A 37 -0.68 -17.97 16.60
C ASN A 37 -1.76 -17.05 17.17
N LYS A 38 -1.60 -16.71 18.46
CA LYS A 38 -2.44 -15.75 19.19
C LYS A 38 -2.10 -14.32 18.84
N PHE A 39 -3.12 -13.49 18.68
CA PHE A 39 -3.03 -12.06 18.47
C PHE A 39 -4.08 -11.35 19.32
N ASN A 40 -3.82 -10.09 19.63
CA ASN A 40 -4.79 -9.22 20.26
C ASN A 40 -5.38 -8.30 19.19
N SER A 41 -6.68 -8.42 18.93
CA SER A 41 -7.34 -7.72 17.83
C SER A 41 -8.74 -7.25 18.22
N ASN A 42 -9.16 -6.13 17.65
CA ASN A 42 -10.53 -5.63 17.76
C ASN A 42 -11.35 -5.89 16.48
N VAL A 43 -10.86 -6.73 15.56
CA VAL A 43 -11.54 -6.99 14.29
C VAL A 43 -11.62 -8.48 13.98
N THR A 44 -12.83 -8.94 13.71
CA THR A 44 -13.13 -10.27 13.15
C THR A 44 -14.22 -10.10 12.09
N CYS A 45 -14.52 -11.15 11.32
CA CYS A 45 -15.77 -11.14 10.56
C CYS A 45 -16.96 -11.54 11.44
N LYS A 46 -18.20 -11.36 10.94
CA LYS A 46 -19.42 -11.81 11.63
C LYS A 46 -19.39 -13.28 12.09
N ASP A 47 -18.72 -14.16 11.33
CA ASP A 47 -18.53 -15.58 11.69
C ASP A 47 -17.33 -15.85 12.63
N GLY A 48 -16.67 -14.82 13.15
CA GLY A 48 -15.54 -14.95 14.08
C GLY A 48 -14.18 -15.29 13.44
N HIS A 49 -14.07 -15.32 12.11
CA HIS A 49 -12.77 -15.55 11.47
C HIS A 49 -11.80 -14.40 11.68
N TYR A 50 -10.54 -14.74 11.99
CA TYR A 50 -9.42 -13.81 12.05
C TYR A 50 -8.22 -14.33 11.25
N VAL A 51 -7.57 -13.42 10.51
CA VAL A 51 -6.33 -13.67 9.76
C VAL A 51 -5.35 -12.56 10.05
N CYS A 52 -4.17 -12.90 10.57
CA CYS A 52 -3.14 -11.92 10.87
C CYS A 52 -2.53 -11.31 9.59
N ASP A 53 -1.94 -10.11 9.73
CA ASP A 53 -1.36 -9.34 8.62
C ASP A 53 -0.36 -10.15 7.78
N SER A 54 0.48 -10.96 8.42
CA SER A 54 1.49 -11.79 7.73
C SER A 54 0.86 -12.86 6.85
N CYS A 55 -0.20 -13.53 7.34
CA CYS A 55 -0.92 -14.53 6.56
C CYS A 55 -1.78 -13.90 5.46
N HIS A 56 -2.37 -12.73 5.72
CA HIS A 56 -3.17 -11.99 4.75
C HIS A 56 -2.33 -11.54 3.55
N SER A 57 -1.21 -10.87 3.82
CA SER A 57 -0.41 -10.19 2.80
C SER A 57 0.53 -11.09 2.00
N LEU A 58 0.76 -12.34 2.44
CA LEU A 58 1.82 -13.21 1.91
C LEU A 58 1.88 -13.25 0.36
N LYS A 59 0.75 -13.60 -0.28
CA LYS A 59 0.67 -13.69 -1.75
C LYS A 59 0.76 -12.32 -2.44
N GLY A 60 0.22 -11.28 -1.81
CA GLY A 60 0.28 -9.92 -2.35
C GLY A 60 1.70 -9.35 -2.33
N VAL A 61 2.43 -9.57 -1.23
CA VAL A 61 3.83 -9.13 -1.07
C VAL A 61 4.76 -9.86 -2.03
N GLU A 62 4.58 -11.17 -2.22
CA GLU A 62 5.34 -11.95 -3.21
C GLU A 62 5.07 -11.45 -4.64
N LEU A 63 3.80 -11.21 -4.98
CA LEU A 63 3.41 -10.64 -6.28
C LEU A 63 4.07 -9.27 -6.52
N ILE A 64 4.01 -8.37 -5.54
CA ILE A 64 4.64 -7.04 -5.64
C ILE A 64 6.13 -7.19 -5.94
N LEU A 65 6.83 -8.02 -5.15
CA LEU A 65 8.27 -8.19 -5.28
C LEU A 65 8.64 -8.75 -6.65
N THR A 66 7.96 -9.80 -7.11
CA THR A 66 8.22 -10.44 -8.40
C THR A 66 7.96 -9.49 -9.57
N TYR A 67 6.84 -8.76 -9.55
CA TYR A 67 6.48 -7.82 -10.61
C TYR A 67 7.45 -6.64 -10.69
N CYS A 68 7.75 -6.02 -9.55
CA CYS A 68 8.63 -4.85 -9.48
C CYS A 68 10.08 -5.15 -9.86
N LYS A 69 10.56 -6.38 -9.61
CA LYS A 69 11.89 -6.81 -10.06
C LYS A 69 11.99 -6.91 -11.58
N SER A 70 10.95 -7.42 -12.25
CA SER A 70 10.99 -7.74 -13.67
C SER A 70 10.54 -6.61 -14.59
N THR A 71 9.71 -5.69 -14.12
CA THR A 71 9.15 -4.62 -14.95
C THR A 71 10.15 -3.50 -15.24
N ASP A 72 10.09 -2.99 -16.47
CA ASP A 72 10.79 -1.82 -16.98
C ASP A 72 9.90 -0.56 -17.01
N LYS A 73 8.63 -0.68 -16.64
CA LYS A 73 7.69 0.46 -16.57
C LYS A 73 8.24 1.57 -15.70
N THR A 74 8.09 2.80 -16.16
CA THR A 74 8.52 4.00 -15.44
C THR A 74 7.39 4.64 -14.66
N ASN A 75 6.12 4.45 -15.06
CA ASN A 75 4.99 5.07 -14.37
C ASN A 75 4.59 4.30 -13.10
N PRO A 76 4.72 4.90 -11.89
CA PRO A 76 4.41 4.21 -10.63
C PRO A 76 2.90 3.93 -10.45
N ILE A 77 2.02 4.72 -11.09
CA ILE A 77 0.57 4.46 -11.06
C ILE A 77 0.25 3.22 -11.88
N GLU A 78 0.82 3.08 -13.08
CA GLU A 78 0.62 1.90 -13.92
C GLU A 78 1.14 0.63 -13.24
N ILE A 79 2.36 0.67 -12.69
CA ILE A 79 2.93 -0.44 -11.92
C ILE A 79 1.96 -0.87 -10.81
N ALA A 80 1.45 0.09 -10.03
CA ALA A 80 0.53 -0.21 -8.95
C ALA A 80 -0.80 -0.78 -9.46
N VAL A 81 -1.36 -0.23 -10.54
CA VAL A 81 -2.62 -0.70 -11.13
C VAL A 81 -2.49 -2.13 -11.65
N ASP A 82 -1.39 -2.47 -12.33
CA ASP A 82 -1.14 -3.82 -12.85
C ASP A 82 -1.11 -4.85 -11.72
N ILE A 83 -0.39 -4.55 -10.64
CA ILE A 83 -0.33 -5.41 -9.45
C ILE A 83 -1.72 -5.56 -8.83
N MET A 84 -2.44 -4.46 -8.64
CA MET A 84 -3.76 -4.45 -8.01
C MET A 84 -4.85 -5.16 -8.85
N LYS A 85 -4.69 -5.26 -10.17
CA LYS A 85 -5.58 -6.03 -11.06
C LYS A 85 -5.41 -7.54 -10.93
N SER A 86 -4.33 -8.01 -10.31
CA SER A 86 -4.09 -9.43 -10.10
C SER A 86 -5.17 -10.14 -9.27
N LYS A 87 -5.38 -11.43 -9.55
CA LYS A 87 -6.27 -12.30 -8.75
C LYS A 87 -5.80 -12.48 -7.31
N ASN A 88 -4.50 -12.31 -7.05
CA ASN A 88 -3.87 -12.53 -5.74
C ASN A 88 -3.75 -11.24 -4.91
N PHE A 89 -4.35 -10.13 -5.34
CA PHE A 89 -4.34 -8.86 -4.63
C PHE A 89 -5.74 -8.50 -4.12
N TYR A 90 -5.86 -8.23 -2.82
CA TYR A 90 -7.14 -7.93 -2.19
C TYR A 90 -7.55 -6.47 -2.41
N MET A 91 -8.83 -6.16 -2.20
CA MET A 91 -9.33 -4.79 -2.27
C MET A 91 -8.69 -3.91 -1.18
N HIS A 92 -8.51 -4.50 -0.01
CA HIS A 92 -8.02 -3.93 1.23
C HIS A 92 -7.06 -4.93 1.86
N GLY A 93 -5.93 -4.46 2.38
CA GLY A 93 -5.00 -5.35 3.07
C GLY A 93 -3.62 -4.73 3.30
N PRO A 94 -2.84 -5.25 4.26
CA PRO A 94 -1.52 -4.73 4.60
C PRO A 94 -0.51 -4.79 3.45
N GLU A 95 -0.73 -5.60 2.41
CA GLU A 95 0.11 -5.60 1.21
C GLU A 95 0.16 -4.24 0.49
N HIS A 96 -0.86 -3.39 0.65
CA HIS A 96 -0.87 -2.03 0.10
C HIS A 96 0.21 -1.13 0.73
N HIS A 97 0.62 -1.42 1.96
CA HIS A 97 1.64 -0.63 2.66
C HIS A 97 3.02 -0.82 2.03
N PHE A 98 3.29 -2.00 1.46
CA PHE A 98 4.49 -2.27 0.68
C PHE A 98 4.34 -1.83 -0.79
N LEU A 99 3.13 -1.87 -1.36
CA LEU A 99 2.92 -1.53 -2.77
C LEU A 99 3.38 -0.10 -3.13
N VAL A 100 3.09 0.89 -2.28
CA VAL A 100 3.49 2.28 -2.55
C VAL A 100 5.01 2.44 -2.67
N PRO A 101 5.83 2.08 -1.66
CA PRO A 101 7.28 2.22 -1.80
C PRO A 101 7.83 1.34 -2.92
N ALA A 102 7.28 0.13 -3.14
CA ALA A 102 7.75 -0.73 -4.21
C ALA A 102 7.55 -0.13 -5.61
N ALA A 103 6.37 0.44 -5.88
CA ALA A 103 6.07 1.08 -7.16
C ALA A 103 6.94 2.32 -7.39
N LEU A 104 7.13 3.15 -6.36
CA LEU A 104 7.98 4.36 -6.43
C LEU A 104 9.47 4.02 -6.62
N ILE A 105 9.99 3.03 -5.89
CA ILE A 105 11.38 2.55 -6.04
C ILE A 105 11.63 2.03 -7.45
N THR A 106 10.71 1.20 -7.95
CA THR A 106 10.80 0.61 -9.30
C THR A 106 10.80 1.70 -10.36
N SER A 107 9.82 2.59 -10.29
CA SER A 107 9.69 3.75 -11.16
C SER A 107 10.93 4.64 -11.16
N TYR A 108 11.46 4.96 -9.97
CA TYR A 108 12.65 5.80 -9.84
C TYR A 108 13.86 5.19 -10.51
N TYR A 109 14.22 3.94 -10.16
CA TYR A 109 15.39 3.29 -10.73
C TYR A 109 15.26 3.03 -12.23
N ASN A 110 14.06 2.73 -12.73
CA ASN A 110 13.81 2.59 -14.16
C ASN A 110 13.97 3.93 -14.91
N ASN A 111 13.58 5.06 -14.32
CA ASN A 111 13.75 6.39 -14.93
C ASN A 111 15.21 6.87 -14.98
N ILE A 112 16.02 6.56 -13.97
CA ILE A 112 17.43 7.00 -13.93
C ILE A 112 18.40 6.02 -14.61
N GLY A 113 17.90 4.90 -15.15
CA GLY A 113 18.71 3.92 -15.87
C GLY A 113 19.70 3.15 -14.99
N GLU A 114 19.42 3.02 -13.70
CA GLU A 114 20.29 2.34 -12.73
C GLU A 114 20.17 0.81 -12.77
N THR A 115 21.11 0.13 -12.12
CA THR A 115 21.20 -1.34 -12.18
C THR A 115 20.01 -2.04 -11.52
N SER A 116 19.69 -3.24 -12.03
CA SER A 116 18.69 -4.12 -11.42
C SER A 116 19.01 -4.49 -9.97
N GLU A 117 20.30 -4.50 -9.59
CA GLU A 117 20.75 -4.83 -8.24
C GLU A 117 20.35 -3.77 -7.21
N LEU A 118 20.53 -2.48 -7.50
CA LEU A 118 20.14 -1.39 -6.61
C LEU A 118 18.62 -1.35 -6.43
N LYS A 119 17.88 -1.55 -7.52
CA LYS A 119 16.42 -1.69 -7.50
C LYS A 119 16.00 -2.84 -6.59
N GLU A 120 16.57 -4.03 -6.80
CA GLU A 120 16.25 -5.22 -6.00
C GLU A 120 16.56 -5.03 -4.51
N LYS A 121 17.74 -4.48 -4.19
CA LYS A 121 18.12 -4.17 -2.80
C LYS A 121 17.13 -3.18 -2.16
N GLY A 122 16.75 -2.13 -2.89
CA GLY A 122 15.75 -1.16 -2.43
C GLY A 122 14.40 -1.82 -2.14
N LEU A 123 13.93 -2.69 -3.03
CA LEU A 123 12.66 -3.42 -2.86
C LEU A 123 12.68 -4.32 -1.62
N LEU A 124 13.78 -5.02 -1.34
CA LEU A 124 13.92 -5.88 -0.16
C LEU A 124 13.91 -5.07 1.15
N ILE A 125 14.58 -3.92 1.18
CA ILE A 125 14.57 -3.02 2.34
C ILE A 125 13.16 -2.44 2.54
N ALA A 126 12.50 -2.01 1.47
CA ALA A 126 11.13 -1.49 1.53
C ALA A 126 10.15 -2.53 2.04
N LYS A 127 10.26 -3.79 1.58
CA LYS A 127 9.46 -4.91 2.08
C LYS A 127 9.63 -5.02 3.59
N LYS A 128 10.88 -5.08 4.08
CA LYS A 128 11.17 -5.25 5.50
C LYS A 128 10.59 -4.12 6.35
N ARG A 129 10.78 -2.86 5.93
CA ARG A 129 10.26 -1.68 6.65
C ARG A 129 8.73 -1.60 6.65
N SER A 130 8.09 -2.12 5.60
CA SER A 130 6.63 -2.09 5.48
C SER A 130 5.94 -3.12 6.39
N GLU A 131 6.66 -4.15 6.86
CA GLU A 131 6.12 -5.14 7.82
C GLU A 131 5.69 -4.51 9.15
N ASP A 132 6.27 -3.38 9.52
CA ASP A 132 5.96 -2.65 10.75
C ASP A 132 4.73 -1.74 10.61
N ILE A 133 4.20 -1.57 9.39
CA ILE A 133 2.97 -0.82 9.13
C ILE A 133 1.80 -1.81 9.14
N LYS A 134 1.15 -1.96 10.30
CA LYS A 134 0.08 -2.94 10.50
C LYS A 134 -1.25 -2.54 9.85
N GLY A 135 -2.12 -3.52 9.65
CA GLY A 135 -3.50 -3.29 9.24
C GLY A 135 -4.19 -2.25 10.13
N GLY A 136 -5.00 -1.38 9.54
CA GLY A 136 -5.75 -0.35 10.29
C GLY A 136 -4.95 0.88 10.73
N PHE A 137 -3.64 0.97 10.44
CA PHE A 137 -2.77 2.11 10.84
C PHE A 137 -3.36 3.50 10.53
N CYS A 138 -4.06 3.64 9.40
CA CYS A 138 -4.71 4.88 9.01
C CYS A 138 -5.84 5.33 9.94
N GLY A 139 -6.56 4.39 10.56
CA GLY A 139 -7.67 4.67 11.46
C GLY A 139 -7.27 4.67 12.94
N PHE A 140 -6.32 3.80 13.32
CA PHE A 140 -5.93 3.63 14.72
C PHE A 140 -4.78 4.55 15.16
N TYR A 141 -3.91 4.95 14.25
CA TYR A 141 -2.71 5.75 14.55
C TYR A 141 -2.69 7.09 13.80
N GLY A 142 -3.72 7.39 13.01
CA GLY A 142 -3.79 8.61 12.19
C GLY A 142 -2.71 8.68 11.10
N ASN A 143 -2.02 7.59 10.81
CA ASN A 143 -0.87 7.56 9.91
C ASN A 143 -1.08 6.53 8.79
N CYS A 144 -1.56 7.00 7.64
CA CYS A 144 -1.88 6.08 6.54
C CYS A 144 -0.62 5.40 5.99
N GLY A 145 -0.64 4.07 5.93
CA GLY A 145 0.49 3.28 5.42
C GLY A 145 0.93 3.65 4.00
N ALA A 146 0.01 4.13 3.16
CA ALA A 146 0.36 4.66 1.84
C ALA A 146 1.26 5.91 1.94
N ALA A 147 0.97 6.82 2.87
CA ALA A 147 1.79 8.01 3.10
C ALA A 147 3.15 7.65 3.69
N VAL A 148 3.21 6.78 4.71
CA VAL A 148 4.47 6.27 5.28
C VAL A 148 5.33 5.60 4.21
N GLY A 149 4.70 4.90 3.28
CA GLY A 149 5.33 4.32 2.10
C GLY A 149 6.15 5.32 1.28
N THR A 150 5.72 6.57 1.18
CA THR A 150 6.49 7.62 0.46
C THR A 150 7.80 7.97 1.18
N GLY A 151 7.78 8.02 2.52
CA GLY A 151 8.98 8.19 3.34
C GLY A 151 9.91 6.99 3.27
N ILE A 152 9.38 5.77 3.29
CA ILE A 152 10.17 4.54 3.08
C ILE A 152 10.91 4.63 1.75
N PHE A 153 10.21 4.95 0.66
CA PHE A 153 10.82 5.16 -0.65
C PHE A 153 11.91 6.22 -0.62
N MET A 154 11.61 7.43 -0.14
CA MET A 154 12.57 8.54 -0.09
C MET A 154 13.83 8.16 0.69
N SER A 155 13.66 7.56 1.87
CA SER A 155 14.78 7.14 2.71
C SER A 155 15.69 6.11 2.05
N ILE A 156 15.17 5.27 1.15
CA ILE A 156 15.94 4.26 0.43
C ILE A 156 16.75 4.92 -0.67
N ILE A 157 16.11 5.71 -1.54
CA ILE A 157 16.79 6.32 -2.68
C ILE A 157 17.83 7.36 -2.26
N THR A 158 17.67 7.99 -1.10
CA THR A 158 18.65 8.94 -0.55
C THR A 158 19.55 8.33 0.54
N SER A 159 19.45 7.02 0.81
CA SER A 159 20.19 6.34 1.89
C SER A 159 20.09 7.06 3.25
N THR A 160 18.92 7.63 3.55
CA THR A 160 18.66 8.34 4.81
C THR A 160 18.63 7.36 5.98
N THR A 161 19.31 7.73 7.06
CA THR A 161 19.25 7.10 8.37
C THR A 161 18.76 8.11 9.42
N PRO A 162 18.45 7.68 10.65
CA PRO A 162 18.09 8.60 11.75
C PRO A 162 19.16 9.67 12.05
N LEU A 163 20.41 9.46 11.63
CA LEU A 163 21.54 10.38 11.87
C LEU A 163 21.89 11.25 10.65
N THR A 164 21.23 11.05 9.51
CA THR A 164 21.54 11.79 8.28
C THR A 164 21.08 13.24 8.38
N LYS A 165 21.98 14.22 8.30
CA LYS A 165 21.60 15.65 8.42
C LYS A 165 20.85 16.19 7.19
N LYS A 166 21.30 15.85 5.98
CA LYS A 166 20.84 16.51 4.74
C LYS A 166 19.44 16.04 4.29
N THR A 167 19.16 14.74 4.33
CA THR A 167 17.98 14.14 3.70
C THR A 167 16.93 13.63 4.70
N TRP A 168 17.20 13.73 6.00
CA TRP A 168 16.24 13.33 7.03
C TRP A 168 14.98 14.19 7.02
N GLY A 169 15.14 15.51 6.89
CA GLY A 169 14.00 16.44 6.82
C GLY A 169 13.09 16.16 5.62
N ILE A 170 13.65 16.00 4.42
CA ILE A 170 12.87 15.74 3.21
C ILE A 170 12.15 14.37 3.22
N THR A 171 12.73 13.39 3.93
CA THR A 171 12.11 12.06 4.13
C THR A 171 10.85 12.16 5.01
N ASN A 172 10.86 13.04 6.00
CA ASN A 172 9.67 13.34 6.80
C ASN A 172 8.68 14.20 6.03
N GLU A 173 9.17 15.21 5.29
CA GLU A 173 8.33 16.15 4.54
C GLU A 173 7.44 15.44 3.51
N ILE A 174 7.98 14.51 2.72
CA ILE A 174 7.20 13.75 1.72
C ILE A 174 6.06 12.94 2.36
N THR A 175 6.32 12.35 3.54
CA THR A 175 5.32 11.62 4.32
C THR A 175 4.23 12.56 4.80
N GLY A 176 4.62 13.70 5.40
CA GLY A 176 3.70 14.72 5.89
C GLY A 176 2.81 15.31 4.80
N ARG A 177 3.38 15.65 3.63
CA ARG A 177 2.62 16.11 2.46
C ARG A 177 1.59 15.09 2.00
N SER A 178 2.00 13.82 1.93
CA SER A 178 1.09 12.73 1.56
C SER A 178 -0.04 12.56 2.58
N LEU A 179 0.26 12.66 3.88
CA LEU A 179 -0.76 12.62 4.94
C LEU A 179 -1.75 13.78 4.85
N ILE A 180 -1.27 15.01 4.67
CA ILE A 180 -2.13 16.19 4.50
C ILE A 180 -3.06 16.01 3.30
N LYS A 181 -2.52 15.57 2.15
CA LYS A 181 -3.36 15.38 0.97
C LYS A 181 -4.37 14.24 1.14
N ILE A 182 -4.03 13.20 1.90
CA ILE A 182 -4.96 12.11 2.23
C ILE A 182 -6.03 12.59 3.21
N SER A 183 -5.70 13.41 4.21
CA SER A 183 -6.67 13.90 5.21
C SER A 183 -7.72 14.81 4.59
N GLU A 184 -7.35 15.63 3.60
CA GLU A 184 -8.27 16.46 2.82
C GLU A 184 -9.36 15.66 2.08
N LEU A 185 -9.10 14.39 1.75
CA LEU A 185 -10.05 13.51 1.07
C LEU A 185 -11.02 12.80 2.02
N GLY A 186 -10.76 12.85 3.33
CA GLY A 186 -11.61 12.26 4.35
C GLY A 186 -11.72 10.73 4.31
N GLY A 187 -12.67 10.24 5.11
CA GLY A 187 -13.04 8.83 5.25
C GLY A 187 -14.38 8.50 4.57
N PRO A 188 -14.83 7.24 4.63
CA PRO A 188 -14.10 6.07 5.17
C PRO A 188 -12.86 5.74 4.33
N ARG A 189 -11.94 4.97 4.93
CA ARG A 189 -10.68 4.53 4.31
C ARG A 189 -10.91 3.94 2.91
N CYS A 190 -10.04 4.27 1.96
CA CYS A 190 -9.90 3.53 0.72
C CYS A 190 -8.42 3.33 0.37
N CYS A 191 -7.92 2.09 0.42
CA CYS A 191 -6.50 1.79 0.13
C CYS A 191 -6.09 2.23 -1.28
N LYS A 192 -7.00 2.19 -2.27
CA LYS A 192 -6.73 2.63 -3.65
C LYS A 192 -6.61 4.15 -3.76
N ARG A 193 -7.60 4.89 -3.22
CA ARG A 193 -7.59 6.36 -3.19
C ARG A 193 -6.32 6.89 -2.52
N ASN A 194 -6.01 6.35 -1.34
CA ASN A 194 -4.85 6.80 -0.56
C ASN A 194 -3.53 6.47 -1.25
N LEU A 195 -3.43 5.31 -1.90
CA LEU A 195 -2.27 4.93 -2.71
C LEU A 195 -2.07 5.88 -3.90
N PHE A 196 -3.11 6.17 -4.68
CA PHE A 196 -3.00 7.09 -5.82
C PHE A 196 -2.59 8.50 -5.38
N THR A 197 -3.18 8.99 -4.29
CA THR A 197 -2.82 10.28 -3.69
C THR A 197 -1.36 10.30 -3.24
N ALA A 198 -0.92 9.27 -2.51
CA ALA A 198 0.46 9.19 -2.02
C ALA A 198 1.48 9.11 -3.16
N ILE A 199 1.23 8.30 -4.19
CA ILE A 199 2.14 8.20 -5.36
C ILE A 199 2.22 9.53 -6.11
N ARG A 200 1.09 10.21 -6.31
CA ARG A 200 1.07 11.53 -6.94
C ARG A 200 1.88 12.54 -6.14
N GLN A 201 1.62 12.66 -4.83
CA GLN A 201 2.37 13.58 -3.96
C GLN A 201 3.86 13.26 -3.90
N ALA A 202 4.22 11.98 -3.85
CA ALA A 202 5.61 11.57 -3.89
C ALA A 202 6.30 11.96 -5.20
N THR A 203 5.62 11.76 -6.34
CA THR A 203 6.18 12.10 -7.65
C THR A 203 6.39 13.61 -7.80
N GLU A 204 5.38 14.42 -7.48
CA GLU A 204 5.48 15.89 -7.49
C GLU A 204 6.63 16.38 -6.59
N PHE A 205 6.86 15.70 -5.46
CA PHE A 205 7.92 16.06 -4.52
C PHE A 205 9.31 15.66 -5.02
N VAL A 206 9.46 14.47 -5.59
CA VAL A 206 10.72 13.98 -6.15
C VAL A 206 11.15 14.84 -7.32
N ASP A 207 10.24 15.23 -8.21
CA ASP A 207 10.54 16.12 -9.32
C ASP A 207 11.13 17.45 -8.79
N LYS A 208 10.43 18.09 -7.85
CA LYS A 208 10.87 19.37 -7.26
C LYS A 208 12.17 19.31 -6.47
N LYS A 209 12.45 18.20 -5.78
CA LYS A 209 13.61 18.09 -4.87
C LYS A 209 14.82 17.43 -5.50
N LEU A 210 14.61 16.48 -6.41
CA LEU A 210 15.64 15.63 -6.99
C LEU A 210 15.73 15.79 -8.53
N ASN A 211 14.84 16.56 -9.15
CA ASN A 211 14.80 16.78 -10.61
C ASN A 211 14.64 15.46 -11.39
N VAL A 212 13.80 14.56 -10.87
CA VAL A 212 13.45 13.28 -11.51
C VAL A 212 11.93 13.20 -11.65
N LYS A 213 11.43 13.33 -12.88
CA LYS A 213 10.01 13.20 -13.21
C LYS A 213 9.66 11.72 -13.40
N LEU A 214 8.99 11.10 -12.42
CA LEU A 214 8.67 9.65 -12.47
C LEU A 214 7.61 9.29 -13.52
N TYR A 215 6.65 10.18 -13.71
CA TYR A 215 5.65 10.14 -14.78
C TYR A 215 5.11 11.56 -15.00
N ASP A 216 4.38 11.76 -16.09
CA ASP A 216 3.80 13.06 -16.42
C ASP A 216 2.55 13.38 -15.58
N TYR A 217 2.73 13.69 -14.31
CA TYR A 217 1.63 13.86 -13.35
C TYR A 217 0.72 15.09 -13.61
N GLU A 218 1.12 15.98 -14.51
CA GLU A 218 0.34 17.13 -14.93
C GLU A 218 -0.77 16.71 -15.90
N ASP A 219 -0.42 15.90 -16.90
CA ASP A 219 -1.34 15.47 -17.97
C ASP A 219 -1.90 14.05 -17.76
N PHE A 220 -1.28 13.24 -16.89
CA PHE A 220 -1.74 11.88 -16.63
C PHE A 220 -2.97 11.85 -15.70
N LYS A 221 -4.12 11.49 -16.26
CA LYS A 221 -5.38 11.31 -15.52
C LYS A 221 -5.43 9.93 -14.85
N ILE A 222 -5.40 9.91 -13.52
CA ILE A 222 -5.60 8.68 -12.75
C ILE A 222 -7.11 8.36 -12.66
N VAL A 223 -7.51 7.18 -13.14
CA VAL A 223 -8.88 6.68 -13.07
C VAL A 223 -8.93 5.37 -12.28
N CYS A 224 -9.85 5.27 -11.33
CA CYS A 224 -10.01 4.10 -10.46
C CYS A 224 -11.10 3.15 -10.97
N ASP A 225 -10.68 1.98 -11.45
CA ASP A 225 -11.58 0.89 -11.88
C ASP A 225 -12.06 -0.01 -10.73
N PHE A 226 -11.57 0.22 -9.50
CA PHE A 226 -11.84 -0.63 -8.33
C PHE A 226 -13.07 -0.18 -7.52
N SER A 227 -13.71 0.93 -7.91
CA SER A 227 -14.83 1.54 -7.16
C SER A 227 -15.97 0.54 -6.90
N LYS A 228 -16.31 -0.28 -7.88
CA LYS A 228 -17.39 -1.30 -7.79
C LYS A 228 -17.09 -2.45 -6.82
N LEU A 229 -15.83 -2.61 -6.40
CA LEU A 229 -15.40 -3.66 -5.47
C LEU A 229 -15.36 -3.18 -4.01
N ASN A 230 -15.62 -1.91 -3.77
CA ASN A 230 -15.47 -1.28 -2.46
C ASN A 230 -16.81 -0.74 -1.96
N SER A 231 -17.43 -1.42 -0.99
CA SER A 231 -18.67 -0.97 -0.35
C SER A 231 -18.52 0.41 0.29
N GLU A 232 -17.34 0.75 0.79
CA GLU A 232 -17.05 2.05 1.42
C GLU A 232 -16.60 3.12 0.40
N CYS A 233 -16.85 2.93 -0.89
CA CYS A 233 -16.48 3.92 -1.90
C CYS A 233 -17.34 5.17 -1.79
N ILE A 234 -16.70 6.34 -1.67
CA ILE A 234 -17.37 7.67 -1.66
C ILE A 234 -17.86 8.12 -3.06
N GLY A 235 -17.86 7.23 -4.06
CA GLY A 235 -18.44 7.51 -5.37
C GLY A 235 -17.89 8.76 -6.06
N LYS A 236 -18.78 9.67 -6.46
CA LYS A 236 -18.47 10.90 -7.22
C LYS A 236 -17.60 11.91 -6.46
N GLU A 237 -17.58 11.82 -5.13
CA GLU A 237 -16.73 12.67 -4.28
C GLU A 237 -15.25 12.28 -4.40
N CYS A 238 -14.96 11.03 -4.80
CA CYS A 238 -13.58 10.56 -4.98
C CYS A 238 -12.93 11.26 -6.19
N PRO A 239 -11.71 11.84 -6.06
CA PRO A 239 -11.02 12.49 -7.17
C PRO A 239 -10.65 11.55 -8.33
N TYR A 240 -10.63 10.25 -8.08
CA TYR A 240 -10.25 9.22 -9.06
C TYR A 240 -11.47 8.52 -9.68
N ASN A 241 -12.69 9.02 -9.48
CA ASN A 241 -13.87 8.46 -10.12
C ASN A 241 -13.85 8.73 -11.63
N LEU A 242 -14.26 7.74 -12.43
CA LEU A 242 -14.37 7.86 -13.89
C LEU A 242 -15.40 8.92 -14.32
N TYR A 243 -16.50 9.07 -13.57
CA TYR A 243 -17.66 9.89 -13.94
C TYR A 243 -17.65 11.30 -13.32
N LYS A 244 -16.50 11.95 -13.33
CA LYS A 244 -16.39 13.38 -13.00
C LYS A 244 -16.63 14.26 -14.21
#